data_AF-A0A9W8MK89-F1
#
_entry.id   AF-A0A9W8MK89-F1
#
_cell.length_a   1.000
_cell.length_b   1.000
_cell.length_c   1.000
_cell.angle_alpha   90.00
_cell.angle_beta   90.00
_cell.angle_gamma   90.00
#
_symmetry.space_group_name_H-M   'P 1'
#
loop_
_entity.id
_entity.type
_entity.pdbx_description
1 polymer ?
#
loop_
_entity_poly.entity_id
_entity_poly.type
_entity_poly.pdbx_seq_one_letter_code
_entity_poly.pdbx_strand_id
1 'polypeptide(L)'
;MFTTRFLHVLLLASLAVAWVDLDPALIPPLDEPLEVYSLGDPSFLPHEWLEGIVGNVGNGVKFTKRDDDSSKFYAYHGDELVGFVDKNTGETRVYPDYTKIPAAQNPIDIKHALEIFEHGKDGFPADDTHLELIKGASLVGSTVNDTPYNGNLSRRWNDEEPDSIYLTNGLFQRSIECGGKKFPVCGPGSRASFGVGAENKIFSLSYRWKPAKKSGKKVKANPPEKVAQAIKKALEGKGRVKVKHVDTCFYDSGAQYIQPVYRVIAEGSPEDKDDNATGRNEILRFFPIGDEPAENVLPGGASLEEQPPAEPKDKEHAKAVRSPRPNYFEARASLNERVAKFTVTVGRYVTREDNDEAEFLANANGFWNNLASSTTINFVNSQYYWAYPWLYGSSASSFVNNVNIALTESHGVPHEFSTWKNFVGIPDAVRIPSDLPAEGYGPGKNNLGHLAYWIINACQVIPARIDFPSSPTPLREAFDPWWPVFQGGMHAVLGWRTKPFFADNVAVNTAKRIAGDNPAGVASAWLDAAHNDPVYANKMTYGEKTYGRAAVIYPCGRGSDKVTQVENLGEPTCLVMQYWNND
;
A
#
# COMPACT_ATOMS: atom_id res chain seq x y z
N MET A 1 42.33 -37.04 -35.50
CA MET A 1 41.60 -35.75 -35.69
C MET A 1 40.11 -36.00 -35.45
N PHE A 2 39.64 -35.96 -34.20
CA PHE A 2 38.22 -36.18 -33.85
C PHE A 2 37.89 -35.59 -32.47
N THR A 3 38.15 -34.31 -32.22
CA THR A 3 37.79 -33.67 -30.93
C THR A 3 37.66 -32.15 -31.05
N THR A 4 36.70 -31.66 -31.83
CA THR A 4 36.30 -30.22 -31.77
C THR A 4 34.81 -29.97 -32.00
N ARG A 5 34.02 -30.98 -32.39
CA ARG A 5 32.57 -30.79 -32.62
C ARG A 5 31.66 -31.11 -31.42
N PHE A 6 32.18 -31.70 -30.34
CA PHE A 6 31.37 -32.01 -29.14
C PHE A 6 31.29 -30.85 -28.13
N LEU A 7 32.16 -29.84 -28.22
CA LEU A 7 32.17 -28.73 -27.25
C LEU A 7 31.16 -27.62 -27.55
N HIS A 8 30.58 -27.53 -28.75
CA HIS A 8 29.57 -26.52 -29.09
C HIS A 8 28.14 -26.94 -28.72
N VAL A 9 27.89 -28.23 -28.45
CA VAL A 9 26.56 -28.70 -28.01
C VAL A 9 26.38 -28.53 -26.49
N LEU A 10 27.47 -28.50 -25.71
CA LEU A 10 27.42 -28.28 -24.26
C LEU A 10 27.35 -26.79 -23.84
N LEU A 11 27.68 -25.85 -24.73
CA LEU A 11 27.53 -24.41 -24.48
C LEU A 11 26.10 -23.88 -24.75
N LEU A 12 25.21 -24.71 -25.28
CA LEU A 12 23.77 -24.40 -25.41
C LEU A 12 22.94 -24.92 -24.22
N ALA A 13 23.56 -25.66 -23.28
CA ALA A 13 22.88 -26.24 -22.11
C ALA A 13 22.85 -25.33 -20.87
N SER A 14 23.39 -24.10 -20.96
CA SER A 14 23.42 -23.14 -19.85
C SER A 14 22.65 -21.85 -20.10
N LEU A 15 21.81 -21.80 -21.14
CA LEU A 15 20.72 -20.82 -21.17
C LEU A 15 19.61 -21.41 -20.31
N ALA A 16 19.59 -21.04 -19.03
CA ALA A 16 18.38 -21.15 -18.23
C ALA A 16 17.33 -20.26 -18.90
N VAL A 17 16.62 -20.80 -19.89
CA VAL A 17 15.54 -20.09 -20.57
C VAL A 17 14.49 -19.84 -19.51
N ALA A 18 14.24 -18.57 -19.19
CA ALA A 18 13.11 -18.15 -18.38
C ALA A 18 11.86 -18.86 -18.91
N TRP A 19 11.29 -19.77 -18.12
CA TRP A 19 10.17 -20.59 -18.56
C TRP A 19 8.90 -20.14 -17.86
N VAL A 20 7.90 -19.78 -18.66
CA VAL A 20 6.56 -19.45 -18.17
C VAL A 20 5.68 -20.70 -18.27
N ASP A 21 5.37 -21.29 -17.11
CA ASP A 21 4.38 -22.36 -16.96
C ASP A 21 2.97 -21.76 -16.99
N LEU A 22 2.26 -21.99 -18.10
CA LEU A 22 0.87 -21.61 -18.29
C LEU A 22 0.19 -22.71 -19.09
N ASP A 23 -0.76 -23.37 -18.44
CA ASP A 23 -1.73 -24.27 -19.05
C ASP A 23 -2.81 -23.43 -19.76
N PRO A 24 -2.97 -23.55 -21.09
CA PRO A 24 -4.02 -22.86 -21.83
C PRO A 24 -5.44 -23.13 -21.30
N ALA A 25 -5.66 -24.26 -20.61
CA ALA A 25 -6.96 -24.57 -20.00
C ALA A 25 -7.35 -23.61 -18.86
N LEU A 26 -6.40 -22.87 -18.29
CA LEU A 26 -6.68 -21.81 -17.32
C LEU A 26 -7.36 -20.60 -17.96
N ILE A 27 -7.26 -20.41 -19.29
CA ILE A 27 -7.83 -19.28 -19.99
C ILE A 27 -9.31 -19.55 -20.23
N PRO A 28 -10.23 -18.75 -19.64
CA PRO A 28 -11.65 -19.02 -19.75
C PRO A 28 -12.12 -18.90 -21.20
N PRO A 29 -12.89 -19.88 -21.72
CA PRO A 29 -13.44 -19.79 -23.06
C PRO A 29 -14.51 -18.69 -23.11
N LEU A 30 -14.46 -17.90 -24.18
CA LEU A 30 -15.38 -16.79 -24.45
C LEU A 30 -15.98 -16.99 -25.84
N ASP A 31 -17.12 -17.66 -25.88
CA ASP A 31 -17.78 -18.06 -27.13
C ASP A 31 -18.50 -16.89 -27.81
N GLU A 32 -18.89 -15.87 -27.03
CA GLU A 32 -19.58 -14.68 -27.50
C GLU A 32 -18.66 -13.46 -27.56
N PRO A 33 -18.80 -12.58 -28.58
CA PRO A 33 -18.12 -11.29 -28.59
C PRO A 33 -18.54 -10.42 -27.40
N LEU A 34 -17.55 -9.84 -26.73
CA LEU A 34 -17.75 -8.97 -25.56
C LEU A 34 -17.87 -7.50 -25.97
N GLU A 35 -18.81 -6.78 -25.36
CA GLU A 35 -19.10 -5.36 -25.66
C GLU A 35 -18.02 -4.43 -25.09
N VAL A 36 -17.68 -3.35 -25.79
CA VAL A 36 -16.86 -2.25 -25.24
C VAL A 36 -17.77 -1.10 -24.85
N TYR A 37 -17.47 -0.44 -23.73
CA TYR A 37 -18.23 0.70 -23.24
C TYR A 37 -17.40 1.98 -23.38
N SER A 38 -18.01 3.06 -23.87
CA SER A 38 -17.43 4.39 -23.80
C SER A 38 -17.79 5.05 -22.47
N LEU A 39 -16.86 5.83 -21.94
CA LEU A 39 -17.04 6.62 -20.72
C LEU A 39 -17.48 8.03 -21.08
N GLY A 40 -18.51 8.52 -20.40
CA GLY A 40 -18.95 9.91 -20.47
C GLY A 40 -18.13 10.85 -19.58
N ASP A 41 -18.69 12.04 -19.37
CA ASP A 41 -18.09 13.05 -18.48
C ASP A 41 -18.04 12.57 -17.01
N PRO A 42 -17.08 13.05 -16.22
CA PRO A 42 -17.04 12.74 -14.80
C PRO A 42 -18.34 13.13 -14.08
N SER A 43 -18.82 12.27 -13.19
CA SER A 43 -19.91 12.59 -12.29
C SER A 43 -19.41 13.12 -10.95
N PHE A 44 -20.31 13.76 -10.22
CA PHE A 44 -20.02 14.42 -8.95
C PHE A 44 -21.08 14.05 -7.94
N LEU A 45 -20.67 13.94 -6.68
CA LEU A 45 -21.60 13.80 -5.58
C LEU A 45 -22.27 15.14 -5.27
N PRO A 46 -23.51 15.15 -4.77
CA PRO A 46 -24.19 16.35 -4.33
C PRO A 46 -23.37 17.08 -3.27
N HIS A 47 -23.32 18.41 -3.36
CA HIS A 47 -22.49 19.22 -2.47
C HIS A 47 -22.89 19.05 -1.00
N GLU A 48 -24.18 18.98 -0.70
CA GLU A 48 -24.70 18.73 0.66
C GLU A 48 -24.18 17.41 1.27
N TRP A 49 -23.98 16.38 0.46
CA TRP A 49 -23.46 15.09 0.92
C TRP A 49 -21.98 15.21 1.23
N LEU A 50 -21.23 15.92 0.39
CA LEU A 50 -19.82 16.20 0.62
C LEU A 50 -19.61 17.03 1.90
N GLU A 51 -20.44 18.04 2.14
CA GLU A 51 -20.42 18.82 3.39
C GLU A 51 -20.75 17.94 4.61
N GLY A 52 -21.74 17.05 4.50
CA GLY A 52 -22.08 16.10 5.57
C GLY A 52 -20.93 15.14 5.89
N ILE A 53 -20.30 14.56 4.87
CA ILE A 53 -19.17 13.62 5.03
C ILE A 53 -17.98 14.32 5.68
N VAL A 54 -17.59 15.49 5.15
CA VAL A 54 -16.42 16.20 5.69
C VAL A 54 -16.68 16.79 7.08
N GLY A 55 -17.92 17.14 7.39
CA GLY A 55 -18.35 17.55 8.73
C GLY A 55 -18.21 16.45 9.78
N ASN A 56 -18.25 15.18 9.38
CA ASN A 56 -17.95 14.05 10.27
C ASN A 56 -16.46 13.91 10.57
N VAL A 57 -15.58 14.39 9.68
CA VAL A 57 -14.13 14.39 9.89
C VAL A 57 -13.70 15.48 10.87
N GLY A 58 -14.33 16.65 10.80
CA GLY A 58 -14.06 17.76 11.70
C GLY A 58 -15.19 18.79 11.69
N ASN A 59 -15.47 19.37 12.86
CA ASN A 59 -16.53 20.36 13.00
C ASN A 59 -16.19 21.64 12.21
N GLY A 60 -17.14 22.14 11.42
CA GLY A 60 -16.99 23.37 10.64
C GLY A 60 -16.12 23.24 9.39
N VAL A 61 -15.63 22.04 9.06
CA VAL A 61 -14.87 21.81 7.84
C VAL A 61 -15.78 21.94 6.62
N LYS A 62 -15.29 22.64 5.59
CA LYS A 62 -15.99 22.83 4.31
C LYS A 62 -15.03 22.79 3.14
N PHE A 63 -15.56 22.46 1.96
CA PHE A 63 -14.81 22.57 0.71
C PHE A 63 -14.73 24.02 0.27
N THR A 64 -13.50 24.53 0.10
CA THR A 64 -13.22 25.86 -0.42
C THR A 64 -12.34 25.77 -1.66
N LYS A 65 -12.53 26.70 -2.59
CA LYS A 65 -11.61 26.85 -3.72
C LYS A 65 -10.38 27.61 -3.23
N ARG A 66 -9.18 27.16 -3.60
CA ARG A 66 -7.98 27.98 -3.43
C ARG A 66 -7.97 29.09 -4.48
N ASP A 67 -7.23 30.17 -4.21
CA ASP A 67 -6.99 31.24 -5.18
C ASP A 67 -5.98 30.84 -6.28
N ASP A 68 -5.76 29.53 -6.45
CA ASP A 68 -5.01 29.00 -7.57
C ASP A 68 -5.94 28.74 -8.77
N ASP A 69 -5.36 28.70 -9.98
CA ASP A 69 -6.09 28.30 -11.19
C ASP A 69 -6.41 26.79 -11.19
N SER A 70 -6.37 26.11 -10.04
CA SER A 70 -6.66 24.70 -9.96
C SER A 70 -8.15 24.43 -10.16
N SER A 71 -8.45 23.29 -10.79
CA SER A 71 -9.80 22.72 -10.86
C SER A 71 -10.28 22.18 -9.51
N LYS A 72 -9.47 22.31 -8.44
CA LYS A 72 -9.64 21.59 -7.20
C LYS A 72 -10.26 22.45 -6.11
N PHE A 73 -11.18 21.82 -5.39
CA PHE A 73 -11.74 22.30 -4.15
C PHE A 73 -11.12 21.46 -3.05
N TYR A 74 -10.76 22.08 -1.95
CA TYR A 74 -10.06 21.44 -0.85
C TYR A 74 -10.82 21.68 0.45
N ALA A 75 -10.78 20.72 1.35
CA ALA A 75 -11.32 20.86 2.69
C ALA A 75 -10.21 20.69 3.73
N TYR A 76 -10.17 21.60 4.69
CA TYR A 76 -9.14 21.63 5.72
C TYR A 76 -9.74 21.56 7.12
N HIS A 77 -9.12 20.76 7.99
CA HIS A 77 -9.36 20.76 9.42
C HIS A 77 -8.14 21.36 10.12
N GLY A 78 -8.21 22.65 10.45
CA GLY A 78 -7.01 23.43 10.77
C GLY A 78 -6.07 23.46 9.56
N ASP A 79 -4.84 22.98 9.75
CA ASP A 79 -3.82 22.89 8.68
C ASP A 79 -3.77 21.50 8.02
N GLU A 80 -4.73 20.61 8.32
CA GLU A 80 -4.76 19.26 7.75
C GLU A 80 -5.67 19.21 6.53
N LEU A 81 -5.15 18.73 5.40
CA LEU A 81 -5.97 18.46 4.22
C LEU A 81 -6.78 17.19 4.45
N VAL A 82 -8.08 17.34 4.66
CA VAL A 82 -8.99 16.22 4.95
C VAL A 82 -9.86 15.82 3.76
N GLY A 83 -9.83 16.57 2.65
CA GLY A 83 -10.47 16.14 1.42
C GLY A 83 -10.24 17.06 0.24
N PHE A 84 -10.50 16.56 -0.97
CA PHE A 84 -10.56 17.38 -2.17
C PHE A 84 -11.63 16.89 -3.17
N VAL A 85 -12.04 17.78 -4.07
CA VAL A 85 -12.85 17.51 -5.26
C VAL A 85 -12.13 18.10 -6.46
N ASP A 86 -11.79 17.29 -7.46
CA ASP A 86 -11.22 17.75 -8.73
C ASP A 86 -12.30 17.82 -9.81
N LYS A 87 -12.65 19.04 -10.23
CA LYS A 87 -13.71 19.26 -11.23
C LYS A 87 -13.38 18.75 -12.63
N ASN A 88 -12.11 18.52 -12.96
CA ASN A 88 -11.75 18.04 -14.28
C ASN A 88 -11.85 16.51 -14.38
N THR A 89 -11.57 15.82 -13.29
CA THR A 89 -11.50 14.35 -13.27
C THR A 89 -12.69 13.69 -12.60
N GLY A 90 -13.49 14.45 -11.84
CA GLY A 90 -14.53 13.95 -10.95
C GLY A 90 -13.98 13.26 -9.70
N GLU A 91 -12.65 13.22 -9.52
CA GLU A 91 -12.05 12.58 -8.36
C GLU A 91 -12.40 13.39 -7.11
N THR A 92 -13.14 12.74 -6.23
CA THR A 92 -13.50 13.26 -4.92
C THR A 92 -12.96 12.32 -3.87
N ARG A 93 -12.28 12.86 -2.88
CA ARG A 93 -11.77 12.07 -1.78
C ARG A 93 -11.88 12.82 -0.46
N VAL A 94 -12.23 12.10 0.59
CA VAL A 94 -12.19 12.55 1.99
C VAL A 94 -11.37 11.52 2.75
N TYR A 95 -10.32 11.96 3.42
CA TYR A 95 -9.45 11.11 4.22
C TYR A 95 -9.51 11.58 5.66
N PRO A 96 -10.23 10.86 6.53
CA PRO A 96 -10.13 11.11 7.93
C PRO A 96 -8.73 10.73 8.42
N ASP A 97 -8.33 11.29 9.55
CA ASP A 97 -7.28 10.66 10.33
C ASP A 97 -7.83 9.35 10.89
N TYR A 98 -7.50 8.22 10.24
CA TYR A 98 -7.97 6.88 10.60
C TYR A 98 -7.66 6.50 12.05
N THR A 99 -6.64 7.13 12.64
CA THR A 99 -6.25 6.90 14.04
C THR A 99 -7.12 7.65 15.06
N LYS A 100 -7.92 8.63 14.62
CA LYS A 100 -8.84 9.41 15.46
C LYS A 100 -10.30 9.00 15.33
N ILE A 101 -10.62 8.09 14.41
CA ILE A 101 -12.00 7.62 14.25
C ILE A 101 -12.39 6.87 15.54
N PRO A 102 -13.54 7.20 16.16
CA PRO A 102 -13.98 6.49 17.35
C PRO A 102 -14.37 5.05 17.02
N ALA A 103 -14.08 4.13 17.93
CA ALA A 103 -14.56 2.76 17.84
C ALA A 103 -16.09 2.72 17.85
N ALA A 104 -16.67 1.90 16.96
CA ALA A 104 -18.11 1.70 16.91
C ALA A 104 -18.60 0.88 18.11
N GLN A 105 -19.58 1.43 18.84
CA GLN A 105 -20.21 0.75 19.97
C GLN A 105 -21.27 -0.30 19.53
N ASN A 106 -21.76 -0.16 18.30
CA ASN A 106 -22.74 -1.06 17.68
C ASN A 106 -22.18 -1.55 16.34
N PRO A 107 -22.67 -2.71 15.82
CA PRO A 107 -22.33 -3.15 14.48
C PRO A 107 -22.58 -2.05 13.44
N ILE A 108 -21.62 -1.85 12.55
CA ILE A 108 -21.71 -0.85 11.47
C ILE A 108 -22.61 -1.40 10.37
N ASP A 109 -23.71 -0.69 10.08
CA ASP A 109 -24.64 -1.03 9.02
C ASP A 109 -24.40 -0.14 7.79
N ILE A 110 -23.57 -0.66 6.87
CA ILE A 110 -23.26 0.05 5.63
C ILE A 110 -24.45 0.22 4.70
N LYS A 111 -25.47 -0.66 4.77
CA LYS A 111 -26.63 -0.58 3.88
C LYS A 111 -27.50 0.59 4.30
N HIS A 112 -27.78 0.67 5.60
CA HIS A 112 -28.51 1.81 6.15
C HIS A 112 -27.76 3.13 5.95
N ALA A 113 -26.44 3.15 6.20
CA ALA A 113 -25.63 4.36 6.00
C ALA A 113 -25.61 4.88 4.55
N LEU A 114 -25.78 3.98 3.58
CA LEU A 114 -25.65 4.26 2.15
C LEU A 114 -26.97 4.10 1.38
N GLU A 115 -28.11 3.99 2.09
CA GLU A 115 -29.45 3.86 1.47
C GLU A 115 -29.77 5.03 0.52
N ILE A 116 -29.19 6.20 0.81
CA ILE A 116 -29.28 7.42 -0.02
C ILE A 116 -28.78 7.20 -1.46
N PHE A 117 -27.86 6.26 -1.66
CA PHE A 117 -27.32 5.90 -2.97
C PHE A 117 -28.13 4.80 -3.67
N GLU A 118 -28.91 4.01 -2.93
CA GLU A 118 -29.75 2.94 -3.51
C GLU A 118 -31.01 3.49 -4.19
N HIS A 119 -31.50 4.66 -3.76
CA HIS A 119 -32.77 5.25 -4.23
C HIS A 119 -32.63 6.49 -5.12
N GLY A 120 -31.41 7.03 -5.30
CA GLY A 120 -31.18 8.29 -6.02
C GLY A 120 -30.36 8.15 -7.30
N LYS A 121 -30.64 8.99 -8.31
CA LYS A 121 -29.73 9.22 -9.46
C LYS A 121 -28.55 10.12 -9.09
N ASP A 122 -28.57 10.70 -7.89
CA ASP A 122 -27.79 11.88 -7.56
C ASP A 122 -26.33 11.59 -7.21
N GLY A 123 -25.97 10.32 -6.99
CA GLY A 123 -24.57 9.88 -6.87
C GLY A 123 -24.05 9.06 -8.05
N PHE A 124 -24.94 8.49 -8.85
CA PHE A 124 -24.59 7.63 -9.99
C PHE A 124 -25.47 7.99 -11.20
N PRO A 125 -24.89 8.61 -12.24
CA PRO A 125 -25.64 8.93 -13.46
C PRO A 125 -26.15 7.67 -14.16
N ALA A 126 -27.08 7.85 -15.10
CA ALA A 126 -27.63 6.74 -15.88
C ALA A 126 -26.53 5.99 -16.63
N ASP A 127 -26.37 4.70 -16.32
CA ASP A 127 -25.27 3.85 -16.73
C ASP A 127 -25.83 2.59 -17.41
N ASP A 128 -25.17 2.08 -18.45
CA ASP A 128 -25.56 0.83 -19.13
C ASP A 128 -24.96 -0.41 -18.44
N THR A 129 -24.23 -0.22 -17.34
CA THR A 129 -23.68 -1.28 -16.48
C THR A 129 -24.51 -1.47 -15.21
N HIS A 130 -24.17 -2.49 -14.43
CA HIS A 130 -24.84 -2.82 -13.18
C HIS A 130 -24.02 -2.36 -11.98
N LEU A 131 -24.71 -1.84 -10.98
CA LEU A 131 -24.16 -1.35 -9.73
C LEU A 131 -24.65 -2.18 -8.55
N GLU A 132 -23.73 -2.52 -7.66
CA GLU A 132 -24.04 -3.28 -6.45
C GLU A 132 -23.25 -2.73 -5.26
N LEU A 133 -23.95 -2.45 -4.16
CA LEU A 133 -23.30 -2.14 -2.88
C LEU A 133 -22.83 -3.43 -2.22
N ILE A 134 -21.52 -3.56 -2.04
CA ILE A 134 -20.90 -4.67 -1.32
C ILE A 134 -20.18 -4.19 -0.06
N LYS A 135 -20.10 -5.05 0.96
CA LYS A 135 -19.24 -4.80 2.13
C LYS A 135 -17.78 -4.91 1.69
N GLY A 136 -17.00 -3.87 1.96
CA GLY A 136 -15.55 -3.79 1.77
C GLY A 136 -14.77 -4.21 3.01
N ALA A 137 -13.56 -3.66 3.14
CA ALA A 137 -12.70 -3.83 4.30
C ALA A 137 -13.23 -3.06 5.53
N SER A 138 -12.94 -3.56 6.72
CA SER A 138 -13.14 -2.87 7.99
C SER A 138 -11.80 -2.49 8.60
N LEU A 139 -11.68 -1.26 9.09
CA LEU A 139 -10.55 -0.84 9.92
C LEU A 139 -10.81 -1.36 11.32
N VAL A 140 -9.91 -2.21 11.78
CA VAL A 140 -9.98 -2.92 13.06
C VAL A 140 -8.72 -2.58 13.85
N GLY A 141 -8.79 -2.69 15.17
CA GLY A 141 -7.59 -2.50 15.98
C GLY A 141 -7.80 -2.76 17.47
N SER A 142 -6.68 -2.85 18.16
CA SER A 142 -6.60 -3.12 19.59
C SER A 142 -5.54 -2.24 20.24
N THR A 143 -5.66 -2.09 21.55
CA THR A 143 -4.71 -1.33 22.37
C THR A 143 -4.20 -2.24 23.47
N VAL A 144 -2.89 -2.25 23.68
CA VAL A 144 -2.25 -3.00 24.76
C VAL A 144 -1.45 -2.05 25.62
N ASN A 145 -1.71 -2.08 26.93
CA ASN A 145 -0.91 -1.37 27.93
C ASN A 145 0.30 -2.20 28.34
N ASP A 146 1.42 -1.54 28.64
CA ASP A 146 2.61 -2.18 29.20
C ASP A 146 2.32 -2.59 30.66
N THR A 147 1.82 -3.80 30.84
CA THR A 147 1.59 -4.39 32.15
C THR A 147 2.64 -5.47 32.43
N PRO A 148 3.54 -5.29 33.42
CA PRO A 148 4.61 -6.25 33.70
C PRO A 148 4.06 -7.65 34.03
N TYR A 149 4.80 -8.69 33.64
CA TYR A 149 4.41 -10.09 33.89
C TYR A 149 4.66 -10.43 35.36
N ASN A 150 3.70 -10.14 36.23
CA ASN A 150 3.75 -10.48 37.65
C ASN A 150 2.67 -11.49 38.06
N GLY A 151 2.07 -12.20 37.11
CA GLY A 151 0.99 -13.17 37.37
C GLY A 151 -0.34 -12.54 37.77
N ASN A 152 -0.51 -11.22 37.56
CA ASN A 152 -1.70 -10.49 38.00
C ASN A 152 -2.86 -10.58 36.99
N LEU A 153 -4.09 -10.72 37.51
CA LEU A 153 -5.34 -10.86 36.73
C LEU A 153 -5.59 -9.69 35.74
N SER A 154 -5.06 -8.50 36.05
CA SER A 154 -5.13 -7.32 35.19
C SER A 154 -4.45 -7.49 33.82
N ARG A 155 -3.39 -8.31 33.74
CA ARG A 155 -2.72 -8.59 32.46
C ARG A 155 -3.56 -9.53 31.57
N ARG A 156 -4.30 -10.45 32.20
CA ARG A 156 -5.19 -11.39 31.51
C ARG A 156 -6.41 -10.68 30.88
N TRP A 157 -7.00 -9.70 31.57
CA TRP A 157 -8.11 -8.91 31.01
C TRP A 157 -7.72 -8.11 29.77
N ASN A 158 -6.51 -7.51 29.74
CA ASN A 158 -6.00 -6.81 28.56
C ASN A 158 -5.80 -7.74 27.35
N ASP A 159 -5.66 -9.05 27.57
CA ASP A 159 -5.39 -10.03 26.51
C ASP A 159 -6.68 -10.64 25.93
N GLU A 160 -7.81 -10.45 26.60
CA GLU A 160 -9.11 -11.04 26.25
C GLU A 160 -10.05 -10.06 25.51
N GLU A 161 -9.81 -8.74 25.56
CA GLU A 161 -10.66 -7.75 24.88
C GLU A 161 -10.67 -7.96 23.36
N PRO A 162 -11.85 -8.05 22.71
CA PRO A 162 -11.94 -8.19 21.26
C PRO A 162 -11.40 -6.94 20.55
N ASP A 163 -10.94 -7.11 19.32
CA ASP A 163 -10.58 -5.94 18.52
C ASP A 163 -11.81 -5.05 18.28
N SER A 164 -11.58 -3.74 18.32
CA SER A 164 -12.60 -2.74 18.03
C SER A 164 -12.69 -2.49 16.53
N ILE A 165 -13.90 -2.33 16.02
CA ILE A 165 -14.15 -1.91 14.63
C ILE A 165 -14.32 -0.38 14.63
N TYR A 166 -13.47 0.31 13.88
CA TYR A 166 -13.48 1.77 13.76
C TYR A 166 -14.28 2.24 12.55
N LEU A 167 -14.18 1.48 11.46
CA LEU A 167 -14.77 1.84 10.17
C LEU A 167 -15.02 0.59 9.35
N THR A 168 -16.09 0.54 8.56
CA THR A 168 -16.39 -0.50 7.57
C THR A 168 -16.69 0.18 6.24
N ASN A 169 -16.01 -0.23 5.18
CA ASN A 169 -16.23 0.33 3.87
C ASN A 169 -17.46 -0.29 3.21
N GLY A 170 -18.32 0.54 2.61
CA GLY A 170 -19.24 0.15 1.55
C GLY A 170 -18.62 0.48 0.19
N LEU A 171 -18.61 -0.49 -0.73
CA LEU A 171 -18.08 -0.32 -2.07
C LEU A 171 -19.21 -0.47 -3.09
N PHE A 172 -19.34 0.48 -4.01
CA PHE A 172 -20.20 0.30 -5.18
C PHE A 172 -19.39 -0.36 -6.28
N GLN A 173 -19.63 -1.65 -6.49
CA GLN A 173 -18.97 -2.43 -7.52
C GLN A 173 -19.74 -2.33 -8.84
N ARG A 174 -19.02 -1.99 -9.91
CA ARG A 174 -19.53 -2.02 -11.28
C ARG A 174 -19.37 -3.42 -11.86
N SER A 175 -20.39 -3.88 -12.59
CA SER A 175 -20.36 -5.14 -13.34
C SER A 175 -21.08 -5.02 -14.68
N ILE A 176 -20.69 -5.87 -15.63
CA ILE A 176 -21.23 -5.90 -16.99
C ILE A 176 -21.81 -7.28 -17.26
N GLU A 177 -23.05 -7.33 -17.75
CA GLU A 177 -23.67 -8.57 -18.21
C GLU A 177 -23.51 -8.73 -19.72
N CYS A 178 -22.96 -9.86 -20.14
CA CYS A 178 -22.79 -10.21 -21.55
C CYS A 178 -22.99 -11.72 -21.73
N GLY A 179 -23.83 -12.14 -22.67
CA GLY A 179 -24.12 -13.56 -22.90
C GLY A 179 -24.69 -14.30 -21.70
N GLY A 180 -25.47 -13.62 -20.86
CA GLY A 180 -26.00 -14.17 -19.60
C GLY A 180 -24.97 -14.38 -18.49
N LYS A 181 -23.72 -13.91 -18.67
CA LYS A 181 -22.65 -13.95 -17.67
C LYS A 181 -22.40 -12.55 -17.12
N LYS A 182 -22.23 -12.43 -15.80
CA LYS A 182 -21.85 -11.19 -15.09
C LYS A 182 -20.33 -11.15 -14.94
N PHE A 183 -19.71 -10.08 -15.40
CA PHE A 183 -18.28 -9.84 -15.31
C PHE A 183 -17.99 -8.63 -14.42
N PRO A 184 -17.01 -8.69 -13.51
CA PRO A 184 -16.64 -7.53 -12.71
C PRO A 184 -15.92 -6.48 -13.57
N VAL A 185 -16.07 -5.21 -13.22
CA VAL A 185 -15.17 -4.15 -13.69
C VAL A 185 -13.94 -4.08 -12.79
N CYS A 186 -12.77 -3.96 -13.38
CA CYS A 186 -11.46 -3.92 -12.73
C CYS A 186 -10.68 -2.67 -13.19
N GLY A 187 -9.55 -2.37 -12.55
CA GLY A 187 -8.74 -1.21 -12.90
C GLY A 187 -9.07 0.06 -12.10
N PRO A 188 -8.34 1.17 -12.35
CA PRO A 188 -8.36 2.36 -11.50
C PRO A 188 -9.50 3.35 -11.76
N GLY A 189 -10.29 3.18 -12.83
CA GLY A 189 -11.23 4.20 -13.29
C GLY A 189 -12.48 4.36 -12.43
N SER A 190 -13.25 3.29 -12.29
CA SER A 190 -14.50 3.25 -11.52
C SER A 190 -14.19 3.02 -10.05
N ARG A 191 -14.46 4.01 -9.20
CA ARG A 191 -14.26 3.90 -7.76
C ARG A 191 -15.35 4.64 -7.00
N ALA A 192 -15.98 3.95 -6.06
CA ALA A 192 -16.92 4.53 -5.13
C ALA A 192 -16.88 3.73 -3.83
N SER A 193 -16.06 4.21 -2.90
CA SER A 193 -15.81 3.61 -1.59
C SER A 193 -16.18 4.61 -0.50
N PHE A 194 -16.97 4.16 0.47
CA PHE A 194 -17.48 4.98 1.57
C PHE A 194 -17.14 4.29 2.88
N GLY A 195 -16.29 4.90 3.69
CA GLY A 195 -15.93 4.41 5.00
C GLY A 195 -16.94 4.84 6.05
N VAL A 196 -17.77 3.90 6.51
CA VAL A 196 -18.81 4.11 7.52
C VAL A 196 -18.25 3.77 8.89
N GLY A 197 -18.34 4.67 9.87
CA GLY A 197 -17.83 4.49 11.23
C GLY A 197 -18.94 4.39 12.26
N ALA A 198 -18.63 4.80 13.50
CA ALA A 198 -19.59 4.87 14.60
C ALA A 198 -20.87 5.64 14.20
N GLU A 199 -22.01 5.21 14.76
CA GLU A 199 -23.33 5.79 14.50
C GLU A 199 -23.75 5.77 13.02
N ASN A 200 -23.18 4.85 12.22
CA ASN A 200 -23.42 4.71 10.78
C ASN A 200 -23.11 5.99 9.97
N LYS A 201 -22.20 6.83 10.47
CA LYS A 201 -21.74 8.04 9.79
C LYS A 201 -20.64 7.73 8.78
N ILE A 202 -20.63 8.43 7.65
CA ILE A 202 -19.56 8.31 6.65
C ILE A 202 -18.40 9.25 7.02
N PHE A 203 -17.21 8.68 7.24
CA PHE A 203 -15.98 9.40 7.60
C PHE A 203 -14.96 9.45 6.47
N SER A 204 -14.94 8.44 5.60
CA SER A 204 -14.00 8.35 4.48
C SER A 204 -14.75 8.22 3.16
N LEU A 205 -14.18 8.81 2.11
CA LEU A 205 -14.75 8.81 0.76
C LEU A 205 -13.64 8.66 -0.27
N SER A 206 -13.87 7.79 -1.24
CA SER A 206 -13.06 7.68 -2.44
C SER A 206 -13.96 7.47 -3.64
N TYR A 207 -14.21 8.53 -4.38
CA TYR A 207 -15.16 8.58 -5.48
C TYR A 207 -14.50 9.07 -6.75
N ARG A 208 -14.69 8.33 -7.84
CA ARG A 208 -14.37 8.70 -9.21
C ARG A 208 -15.27 7.85 -10.09
N TRP A 209 -16.15 8.51 -10.83
CA TRP A 209 -17.14 7.79 -11.60
C TRP A 209 -17.40 8.51 -12.91
N LYS A 210 -17.50 7.74 -13.98
CA LYS A 210 -17.89 8.20 -15.32
C LYS A 210 -18.97 7.23 -15.81
N PRO A 211 -20.14 7.70 -16.27
CA PRO A 211 -21.18 6.82 -16.78
C PRO A 211 -20.63 6.03 -17.97
N ALA A 212 -20.88 4.73 -17.99
CA ALA A 212 -20.54 3.87 -19.12
C ALA A 212 -21.75 3.70 -20.05
N LYS A 213 -21.52 3.79 -21.36
CA LYS A 213 -22.50 3.53 -22.42
C LYS A 213 -21.99 2.50 -23.40
N LYS A 214 -22.87 1.64 -23.90
CA LYS A 214 -22.48 0.67 -24.94
C LYS A 214 -21.99 1.42 -26.18
N SER A 215 -20.76 1.13 -26.60
CA SER A 215 -20.16 1.79 -27.76
C SER A 215 -20.65 1.22 -29.10
N GLY A 216 -21.26 0.02 -29.09
CA GLY A 216 -21.57 -0.76 -30.29
C GLY A 216 -20.37 -1.53 -30.84
N LYS A 217 -19.16 -1.29 -30.32
CA LYS A 217 -17.96 -2.09 -30.63
C LYS A 217 -18.01 -3.38 -29.81
N LYS A 218 -17.85 -4.51 -30.50
CA LYS A 218 -17.69 -5.84 -29.89
C LYS A 218 -16.31 -6.40 -30.20
N VAL A 219 -15.74 -7.12 -29.26
CA VAL A 219 -14.43 -7.73 -29.38
C VAL A 219 -14.55 -9.24 -29.22
N LYS A 220 -14.01 -9.96 -30.20
CA LYS A 220 -13.97 -11.41 -30.19
C LYS A 220 -12.69 -11.89 -29.51
N ALA A 221 -12.82 -12.84 -28.59
CA ALA A 221 -11.66 -13.45 -27.96
C ALA A 221 -10.82 -14.25 -28.96
N ASN A 222 -9.50 -14.19 -28.77
CA ASN A 222 -8.56 -15.06 -29.47
C ASN A 222 -8.68 -16.50 -28.92
N PRO A 223 -8.31 -17.53 -29.70
CA PRO A 223 -8.21 -18.89 -29.19
C PRO A 223 -7.28 -18.95 -27.96
N PRO A 224 -7.58 -19.78 -26.95
CA PRO A 224 -6.80 -19.89 -25.72
C PRO A 224 -5.29 -20.07 -25.96
N GLU A 225 -4.90 -20.82 -27.00
CA GLU A 225 -3.50 -21.06 -27.33
C GLU A 225 -2.76 -19.79 -27.74
N LYS A 226 -3.43 -18.92 -28.53
CA LYS A 226 -2.86 -17.63 -28.95
C LYS A 226 -2.75 -16.67 -27.76
N VAL A 227 -3.75 -16.67 -26.88
CA VAL A 227 -3.72 -15.87 -25.65
C VAL A 227 -2.60 -16.36 -24.73
N ALA A 228 -2.45 -17.68 -24.55
CA ALA A 228 -1.38 -18.26 -23.74
C ALA A 228 0.01 -17.87 -24.25
N GLN A 229 0.23 -17.88 -25.56
CA GLN A 229 1.48 -17.42 -26.16
C GLN A 229 1.76 -15.95 -25.88
N ALA A 230 0.75 -15.08 -25.97
CA ALA A 230 0.90 -13.66 -25.68
C ALA A 230 1.25 -13.41 -24.20
N ILE A 231 0.59 -14.12 -23.28
CA ILE A 231 0.88 -14.04 -21.83
C ILE A 231 2.30 -14.54 -21.55
N LYS A 232 2.69 -15.71 -22.10
CA LYS A 232 4.05 -16.25 -21.94
C LYS A 232 5.09 -15.25 -22.40
N LYS A 233 4.93 -14.70 -23.61
CA LYS A 233 5.84 -13.69 -24.16
C LYS A 233 5.96 -12.44 -23.29
N ALA A 234 4.88 -11.98 -22.69
CA ALA A 234 4.90 -10.79 -21.83
C ALA A 234 5.51 -11.03 -20.44
N LEU A 235 5.54 -12.29 -20.00
CA LEU A 235 6.15 -12.71 -18.73
C LEU A 235 7.55 -13.31 -18.90
N GLU A 236 8.02 -13.46 -20.15
CA GLU A 236 9.40 -13.86 -20.45
C GLU A 236 10.41 -12.85 -19.87
N GLY A 237 11.55 -13.36 -19.40
CA GLY A 237 12.60 -12.54 -18.79
C GLY A 237 12.40 -12.22 -17.30
N LYS A 238 11.29 -12.68 -16.69
CA LYS A 238 11.00 -12.55 -15.24
C LYS A 238 11.34 -13.83 -14.44
N GLY A 239 12.33 -14.60 -14.90
CA GLY A 239 12.69 -15.89 -14.31
C GLY A 239 11.67 -17.00 -14.63
N ARG A 240 11.59 -18.03 -13.78
CA ARG A 240 10.55 -19.06 -13.88
C ARG A 240 9.25 -18.50 -13.32
N VAL A 241 8.22 -18.43 -14.14
CA VAL A 241 6.92 -17.85 -13.75
C VAL A 241 5.84 -18.90 -13.95
N LYS A 242 5.00 -19.12 -12.94
CA LYS A 242 3.83 -20.00 -13.05
C LYS A 242 2.55 -19.20 -12.99
N VAL A 243 1.78 -19.20 -14.06
CA VAL A 243 0.44 -18.60 -14.05
C VAL A 243 -0.48 -19.45 -13.19
N LYS A 244 -1.11 -18.84 -12.19
CA LYS A 244 -2.00 -19.51 -11.24
C LYS A 244 -3.45 -19.37 -11.62
N HIS A 245 -3.81 -18.19 -12.11
CA HIS A 245 -5.20 -17.82 -12.33
C HIS A 245 -5.31 -16.86 -13.50
N VAL A 246 -6.31 -17.10 -14.34
CA VAL A 246 -6.72 -16.19 -15.41
C VAL A 246 -8.24 -16.05 -15.31
N ASP A 247 -8.72 -14.83 -15.12
CA ASP A 247 -10.14 -14.53 -15.23
C ASP A 247 -10.41 -13.39 -16.21
N THR A 248 -11.68 -13.24 -16.57
CA THR A 248 -12.13 -12.16 -17.44
C THR A 248 -12.73 -11.06 -16.59
N CYS A 249 -12.25 -9.84 -16.78
CA CYS A 249 -12.86 -8.64 -16.21
C CYS A 249 -12.93 -7.53 -17.26
N PHE A 250 -13.69 -6.49 -16.96
CA PHE A 250 -13.78 -5.30 -17.79
C PHE A 250 -12.88 -4.22 -17.22
N TYR A 251 -11.77 -3.93 -17.88
CA TYR A 251 -10.80 -2.95 -17.39
C TYR A 251 -11.26 -1.53 -17.68
N ASP A 252 -11.41 -0.75 -16.60
CA ASP A 252 -11.65 0.68 -16.62
C ASP A 252 -10.37 1.42 -16.24
N SER A 253 -9.72 2.03 -17.21
CA SER A 253 -8.54 2.88 -17.02
C SER A 253 -8.88 4.24 -16.40
N GLY A 254 -10.16 4.63 -16.42
CA GLY A 254 -10.65 5.97 -16.09
C GLY A 254 -10.45 6.99 -17.21
N ALA A 255 -9.92 6.58 -18.37
CA ALA A 255 -9.71 7.42 -19.54
C ALA A 255 -11.00 7.55 -20.36
N GLN A 256 -11.16 6.78 -21.43
CA GLN A 256 -12.27 6.89 -22.39
C GLN A 256 -13.11 5.61 -22.53
N TYR A 257 -12.57 4.44 -22.18
CA TYR A 257 -13.27 3.17 -22.38
C TYR A 257 -13.20 2.23 -21.18
N ILE A 258 -14.22 1.37 -21.10
CA ILE A 258 -14.18 0.11 -20.36
C ILE A 258 -14.17 -1.03 -21.38
N GLN A 259 -13.16 -1.90 -21.30
CA GLN A 259 -12.94 -2.93 -22.30
C GLN A 259 -12.63 -4.30 -21.67
N PRO A 260 -12.98 -5.41 -22.35
CA PRO A 260 -12.73 -6.74 -21.82
C PRO A 260 -11.22 -7.06 -21.80
N VAL A 261 -10.75 -7.62 -20.69
CA VAL A 261 -9.37 -8.05 -20.50
C VAL A 261 -9.32 -9.41 -19.80
N TYR A 262 -8.23 -10.14 -20.02
CA TYR A 262 -7.78 -11.19 -19.12
C TYR A 262 -6.97 -10.57 -17.99
N ARG A 263 -7.38 -10.81 -16.76
CA ARG A 263 -6.60 -10.52 -15.57
C ARG A 263 -5.84 -11.78 -15.19
N VAL A 264 -4.52 -11.67 -15.19
CA VAL A 264 -3.58 -12.77 -15.03
C VAL A 264 -2.83 -12.59 -13.73
N ILE A 265 -2.82 -13.65 -12.93
CA ILE A 265 -1.99 -13.75 -11.73
C ILE A 265 -0.99 -14.84 -11.97
N ALA A 266 0.26 -14.47 -11.87
CA ALA A 266 1.37 -15.39 -11.95
C ALA A 266 2.20 -15.36 -10.68
N GLU A 267 2.92 -16.42 -10.45
CA GLU A 267 3.78 -16.61 -9.30
C GLU A 267 5.21 -16.83 -9.79
N GLY A 268 6.13 -15.96 -9.38
CA GLY A 268 7.57 -16.17 -9.56
C GLY A 268 8.02 -17.39 -8.75
N SER A 269 8.70 -18.32 -9.40
CA SER A 269 9.34 -19.46 -8.74
C SER A 269 10.84 -19.23 -8.69
N PRO A 270 11.52 -19.53 -7.57
CA PRO A 270 12.97 -19.49 -7.51
C PRO A 270 13.57 -20.44 -8.57
N GLU A 271 14.76 -20.10 -9.07
CA GLU A 271 15.47 -20.94 -10.06
C GLU A 271 15.91 -22.28 -9.45
N ASP A 272 16.14 -22.31 -8.13
CA ASP A 272 16.51 -23.49 -7.37
C ASP A 272 15.31 -24.38 -7.02
N LYS A 273 15.52 -25.70 -7.13
CA LYS A 273 14.49 -26.75 -6.93
C LYS A 273 14.08 -26.95 -5.47
N ASP A 274 14.59 -26.15 -4.54
CA ASP A 274 14.25 -26.30 -3.14
C ASP A 274 12.89 -25.62 -2.88
N ASP A 275 11.88 -26.45 -2.67
CA ASP A 275 10.47 -26.10 -2.37
C ASP A 275 10.29 -25.21 -1.11
N ASN A 276 11.38 -24.79 -0.46
CA ASN A 276 11.39 -24.03 0.78
C ASN A 276 11.39 -22.50 0.58
N ALA A 277 11.30 -21.98 -0.64
CA ALA A 277 11.17 -20.53 -0.84
C ALA A 277 9.84 -20.03 -0.26
N THR A 278 9.96 -19.31 0.85
CA THR A 278 8.88 -18.81 1.70
C THR A 278 8.20 -17.55 1.13
N GLY A 279 8.81 -16.89 0.15
CA GLY A 279 8.24 -15.75 -0.59
C GLY A 279 8.11 -16.05 -2.08
N ARG A 280 6.93 -16.51 -2.51
CA ARG A 280 6.62 -16.58 -3.94
C ARG A 280 5.87 -15.33 -4.36
N ASN A 281 6.33 -14.71 -5.44
CA ASN A 281 5.97 -13.35 -5.81
C ASN A 281 4.80 -13.35 -6.76
N GLU A 282 3.74 -12.64 -6.39
CA GLU A 282 2.53 -12.59 -7.20
C GLU A 282 2.53 -11.38 -8.14
N ILE A 283 2.48 -11.70 -9.43
CA ILE A 283 2.49 -10.75 -10.52
C ILE A 283 1.05 -10.60 -11.00
N LEU A 284 0.48 -9.41 -10.84
CA LEU A 284 -0.81 -9.03 -11.41
C LEU A 284 -0.59 -8.30 -12.74
N ARG A 285 -1.19 -8.79 -13.83
CA ARG A 285 -1.17 -8.16 -15.15
C ARG A 285 -2.53 -8.24 -15.83
N PHE A 286 -2.77 -7.30 -16.73
CA PHE A 286 -3.99 -7.23 -17.52
C PHE A 286 -3.63 -7.30 -19.00
N PHE A 287 -4.31 -8.17 -19.74
CA PHE A 287 -4.10 -8.43 -21.15
C PHE A 287 -5.39 -8.15 -21.92
N PRO A 288 -5.39 -7.28 -22.94
CA PRO A 288 -6.60 -7.01 -23.70
C PRO A 288 -7.14 -8.29 -24.38
N ILE A 289 -8.46 -8.44 -24.39
CA ILE A 289 -9.13 -9.47 -25.18
C ILE A 289 -9.25 -8.95 -26.62
N GLY A 290 -8.93 -9.80 -27.60
CA GLY A 290 -8.95 -9.47 -29.04
C GLY A 290 -7.66 -8.83 -29.56
N ASP A 291 -7.62 -8.57 -30.86
CA ASP A 291 -6.42 -8.05 -31.55
C ASP A 291 -6.34 -6.51 -31.57
N GLU A 292 -7.46 -5.83 -31.39
CA GLU A 292 -7.58 -4.36 -31.50
C GLU A 292 -8.22 -3.76 -30.23
N PRO A 293 -7.45 -3.62 -29.13
CA PRO A 293 -7.97 -3.01 -27.92
C PRO A 293 -8.43 -1.58 -28.17
N ALA A 294 -9.47 -1.15 -27.44
CA ALA A 294 -9.91 0.25 -27.48
C ALA A 294 -8.89 1.19 -26.84
N GLU A 295 -8.17 0.71 -25.82
CA GLU A 295 -7.08 1.43 -25.16
C GLU A 295 -5.91 0.51 -24.81
N ASN A 296 -4.70 1.05 -24.72
CA ASN A 296 -3.57 0.28 -24.21
C ASN A 296 -3.73 0.04 -22.70
N VAL A 297 -3.78 -1.24 -22.31
CA VAL A 297 -3.91 -1.68 -20.91
C VAL A 297 -2.55 -1.99 -20.27
N LEU A 298 -1.51 -2.17 -21.08
CA LEU A 298 -0.18 -2.47 -20.57
C LEU A 298 0.35 -1.27 -19.78
N PRO A 299 0.81 -1.45 -18.52
CA PRO A 299 1.38 -0.36 -17.76
C PRO A 299 2.57 0.21 -18.53
N GLY A 300 2.56 1.52 -18.75
CA GLY A 300 3.75 2.23 -19.20
C GLY A 300 4.82 2.03 -18.13
N GLY A 301 5.86 1.26 -18.43
CA GLY A 301 6.98 1.10 -17.52
C GLY A 301 7.54 2.49 -17.19
N ALA A 302 7.49 2.87 -15.92
CA ALA A 302 8.23 4.04 -15.46
C ALA A 302 9.71 3.69 -15.52
N SER A 303 10.32 3.88 -16.69
CA SER A 303 11.76 3.96 -16.84
C SER A 303 12.17 5.41 -16.63
N LEU A 304 12.43 5.76 -15.38
CA LEU A 304 13.45 6.75 -15.10
C LEU A 304 14.64 5.94 -14.58
N GLU A 305 15.75 5.95 -15.33
CA GLU A 305 17.03 5.39 -14.91
C GLU A 305 17.51 6.15 -13.66
N GLU A 306 17.05 5.73 -12.49
CA GLU A 306 17.61 6.14 -11.22
C GLU A 306 18.76 5.22 -10.82
N GLN A 307 19.75 5.80 -10.13
CA GLN A 307 20.92 5.06 -9.67
C GLN A 307 20.48 3.91 -8.73
N PRO A 308 21.08 2.72 -8.86
CA PRO A 308 20.81 1.62 -7.94
C PRO A 308 21.29 1.98 -6.51
N PRO A 309 20.77 1.29 -5.49
CA PRO A 309 21.24 1.43 -4.12
C PRO A 309 22.76 1.24 -4.05
N ALA A 310 23.41 2.00 -3.17
CA ALA A 310 24.84 1.82 -2.93
C ALA A 310 25.08 0.62 -2.01
N GLU A 311 26.28 0.04 -2.07
CA GLU A 311 26.73 -0.87 -1.01
C GLU A 311 27.01 -0.05 0.27
N PRO A 312 26.45 -0.46 1.43
CA PRO A 312 26.74 0.22 2.68
C PRO A 312 28.21 -0.02 3.05
N LYS A 313 28.93 1.05 3.40
CA LYS A 313 30.31 0.94 3.88
C LYS A 313 30.30 0.82 5.40
N ASP A 314 30.92 -0.23 5.90
CA ASP A 314 31.12 -0.42 7.34
C ASP A 314 31.81 0.81 7.97
N LYS A 315 31.19 1.35 9.03
CA LYS A 315 31.76 2.34 9.98
C LYS A 315 31.94 3.78 9.50
N GLU A 316 31.52 4.15 8.30
CA GLU A 316 31.33 5.59 8.03
C GLU A 316 29.98 5.99 8.60
N HIS A 317 29.98 6.63 9.78
CA HIS A 317 28.85 7.45 10.17
C HIS A 317 28.61 8.41 8.99
N ALA A 318 27.54 8.19 8.23
CA ALA A 318 27.02 9.23 7.35
C ALA A 318 26.92 10.46 8.26
N LYS A 319 27.72 11.50 7.97
CA LYS A 319 27.74 12.71 8.79
C LYS A 319 26.29 13.13 8.91
N ALA A 320 25.68 12.91 10.08
CA ALA A 320 24.33 13.33 10.32
C ALA A 320 24.31 14.80 9.95
N VAL A 321 23.56 15.14 8.92
CA VAL A 321 23.33 16.53 8.58
C VAL A 321 22.49 17.03 9.74
N ARG A 322 23.17 17.48 10.81
CA ARG A 322 22.52 18.20 11.89
C ARG A 322 21.81 19.34 11.20
N SER A 323 20.49 19.32 11.20
CA SER A 323 19.70 20.52 10.91
C SER A 323 20.30 21.64 11.75
N PRO A 324 20.95 22.64 11.14
CA PRO A 324 21.52 23.72 11.90
C PRO A 324 20.35 24.37 12.64
N ARG A 325 20.38 24.33 13.98
CA ARG A 325 19.53 25.22 14.76
C ARG A 325 19.93 26.63 14.31
N PRO A 326 19.02 27.43 13.72
CA PRO A 326 19.37 28.77 13.27
C PRO A 326 19.93 29.52 14.46
N ASN A 327 21.14 30.07 14.33
CA ASN A 327 21.62 30.95 15.39
C ASN A 327 20.75 32.24 15.38
N TYR A 328 20.69 32.94 16.52
CA TYR A 328 19.86 34.12 16.70
C TYR A 328 20.12 35.23 15.65
N PHE A 329 21.29 35.26 15.01
CA PHE A 329 21.65 36.25 13.99
C PHE A 329 21.23 35.82 12.58
N GLU A 330 21.23 34.53 12.24
CA GLU A 330 20.69 33.97 10.99
C GLU A 330 19.16 34.09 10.92
N ALA A 331 18.47 33.89 12.05
CA ALA A 331 17.02 34.09 12.16
C ALA A 331 16.58 35.55 11.90
N ARG A 332 17.52 36.51 11.99
CA ARG A 332 17.26 37.94 11.77
C ARG A 332 17.58 38.40 10.34
N ALA A 333 18.55 37.74 9.68
CA ALA A 333 18.85 37.96 8.28
C ALA A 333 17.77 37.37 7.34
N SER A 334 17.04 36.34 7.82
CA SER A 334 16.01 35.62 7.06
C SER A 334 14.61 36.25 7.08
N LEU A 335 14.42 37.49 7.55
CA LEU A 335 13.09 38.13 7.48
C LEU A 335 12.62 38.35 6.03
N ASN A 336 13.55 38.33 5.06
CA ASN A 336 13.25 38.34 3.62
C ASN A 336 13.45 36.99 2.91
N GLU A 337 13.97 35.96 3.60
CA GLU A 337 14.16 34.61 3.08
C GLU A 337 13.28 33.63 3.88
N ARG A 338 12.13 33.29 3.28
CA ARG A 338 11.30 32.08 3.50
C ARG A 338 11.69 31.24 4.73
N VAL A 339 10.77 31.15 5.70
CA VAL A 339 10.77 30.19 6.82
C VAL A 339 11.55 28.91 6.45
N ALA A 340 12.68 28.67 7.10
CA ALA A 340 13.51 27.49 6.82
C ALA A 340 12.65 26.23 6.96
N LYS A 341 12.51 25.47 5.87
CA LYS A 341 11.70 24.25 5.84
C LYS A 341 12.21 23.26 6.90
N PHE A 342 11.28 22.60 7.59
CA PHE A 342 11.63 21.50 8.46
C PHE A 342 12.34 20.41 7.65
N THR A 343 13.48 19.91 8.14
CA THR A 343 14.29 18.93 7.42
C THR A 343 14.07 17.54 8.00
N VAL A 344 13.80 16.58 7.12
CA VAL A 344 13.54 15.17 7.47
C VAL A 344 14.52 14.30 6.70
N THR A 345 15.31 13.49 7.40
CA THR A 345 16.22 12.52 6.77
C THR A 345 15.50 11.22 6.43
N VAL A 346 15.81 10.68 5.26
CA VAL A 346 15.15 9.49 4.70
C VAL A 346 16.21 8.43 4.39
N GLY A 347 15.96 7.20 4.84
CA GLY A 347 16.69 6.01 4.48
C GLY A 347 15.83 5.05 3.66
N ARG A 348 16.40 4.47 2.60
CA ARG A 348 15.76 3.46 1.76
C ARG A 348 16.66 2.24 1.68
N TYR A 349 16.12 1.06 2.00
CA TYR A 349 16.86 -0.19 2.07
C TYR A 349 16.16 -1.25 1.22
N VAL A 350 16.85 -1.74 0.20
CA VAL A 350 16.27 -2.66 -0.78
C VAL A 350 16.93 -4.03 -0.67
N THR A 351 16.13 -5.09 -0.64
CA THR A 351 16.63 -6.47 -0.64
C THR A 351 17.59 -6.74 -1.80
N ARG A 352 18.63 -7.54 -1.54
CA ARG A 352 19.70 -7.87 -2.48
C ARG A 352 19.42 -9.12 -3.31
N GLU A 353 19.99 -9.16 -4.51
CA GLU A 353 20.03 -10.31 -5.44
C GLU A 353 18.65 -10.95 -5.70
N ASP A 354 17.60 -10.14 -5.72
CA ASP A 354 16.23 -10.64 -5.86
C ASP A 354 15.76 -10.63 -7.32
N ASN A 355 14.92 -11.59 -7.67
CA ASN A 355 14.35 -11.66 -9.02
C ASN A 355 13.34 -10.53 -9.29
N ASP A 356 12.81 -9.91 -8.24
CA ASP A 356 11.86 -8.79 -8.29
C ASP A 356 12.51 -7.46 -7.88
N GLU A 357 13.84 -7.38 -7.97
CA GLU A 357 14.62 -6.18 -7.68
C GLU A 357 14.09 -4.95 -8.41
N ALA A 358 13.72 -5.07 -9.69
CA ALA A 358 13.22 -3.94 -10.48
C ALA A 358 11.95 -3.32 -9.88
N GLU A 359 11.04 -4.14 -9.37
CA GLU A 359 9.80 -3.71 -8.72
C GLU A 359 10.09 -3.03 -7.37
N PHE A 360 10.98 -3.60 -6.56
CA PHE A 360 11.41 -2.97 -5.31
C PHE A 360 12.10 -1.62 -5.54
N LEU A 361 12.97 -1.53 -6.55
CA LEU A 361 13.63 -0.29 -6.94
C LEU A 361 12.62 0.75 -7.43
N ALA A 362 11.63 0.34 -8.23
CA ALA A 362 10.58 1.23 -8.69
C ALA A 362 9.77 1.82 -7.53
N ASN A 363 9.42 1.01 -6.52
CA ASN A 363 8.72 1.47 -5.32
C ASN A 363 9.59 2.40 -4.46
N ALA A 364 10.85 2.03 -4.20
CA ALA A 364 11.79 2.85 -3.42
C ALA A 364 12.06 4.21 -4.10
N ASN A 365 12.20 4.22 -5.42
CA ASN A 365 12.43 5.44 -6.20
C ASN A 365 11.16 6.29 -6.31
N GLY A 366 10.01 5.66 -6.57
CA GLY A 366 8.72 6.32 -6.54
C GLY A 366 8.40 6.97 -5.19
N PHE A 367 8.75 6.30 -4.09
CA PHE A 367 8.66 6.85 -2.73
C PHE A 367 9.52 8.11 -2.60
N TRP A 368 10.80 8.04 -2.94
CA TRP A 368 11.70 9.20 -2.85
C TRP A 368 11.26 10.37 -3.74
N ASN A 369 10.88 10.11 -4.99
CA ASN A 369 10.46 11.16 -5.92
C ASN A 369 9.26 11.95 -5.42
N ASN A 370 8.30 11.28 -4.76
CA ASN A 370 7.17 11.96 -4.16
C ASN A 370 7.58 12.77 -2.90
N LEU A 371 8.51 12.27 -2.08
CA LEU A 371 9.06 13.07 -0.98
C LEU A 371 9.83 14.29 -1.47
N ALA A 372 10.74 14.11 -2.44
CA ALA A 372 11.57 15.16 -3.02
C ALA A 372 10.74 16.27 -3.71
N SER A 373 9.51 15.97 -4.11
CA SER A 373 8.58 16.95 -4.69
C SER A 373 7.97 17.93 -3.67
N SER A 374 8.21 17.73 -2.37
CA SER A 374 7.62 18.54 -1.31
C SER A 374 8.01 20.01 -1.41
N THR A 375 7.00 20.88 -1.35
CA THR A 375 7.20 22.33 -1.30
C THR A 375 7.32 22.86 0.12
N THR A 376 6.95 22.06 1.14
CA THR A 376 6.81 22.50 2.55
C THR A 376 7.85 21.87 3.48
N ILE A 377 8.34 20.67 3.16
CA ILE A 377 9.33 19.93 3.94
C ILE A 377 10.58 19.73 3.10
N ASN A 378 11.75 19.85 3.72
CA ASN A 378 13.02 19.53 3.09
C ASN A 378 13.38 18.06 3.39
N PHE A 379 12.95 17.14 2.53
CA PHE A 379 13.38 15.75 2.63
C PHE A 379 14.81 15.59 2.12
N VAL A 380 15.62 14.84 2.84
CA VAL A 380 17.01 14.55 2.49
C VAL A 380 17.16 13.04 2.32
N ASN A 381 17.52 12.58 1.12
CA ASN A 381 17.85 11.19 0.85
C ASN A 381 19.21 10.88 1.48
N SER A 382 19.22 10.64 2.78
CA SER A 382 20.43 10.44 3.57
C SER A 382 21.07 9.08 3.32
N GLN A 383 20.25 8.07 3.05
CA GLN A 383 20.71 6.70 2.85
C GLN A 383 19.87 6.03 1.75
N TYR A 384 20.56 5.41 0.79
CA TYR A 384 19.92 4.54 -0.19
C TYR A 384 20.85 3.35 -0.45
N TYR A 385 20.55 2.24 0.23
CA TYR A 385 21.47 1.11 0.32
C TYR A 385 20.80 -0.22 0.00
N TRP A 386 21.63 -1.15 -0.47
CA TRP A 386 21.31 -2.56 -0.39
C TRP A 386 21.14 -2.99 1.07
N ALA A 387 20.11 -3.76 1.36
CA ALA A 387 19.77 -4.18 2.70
C ALA A 387 20.69 -5.31 3.18
N TYR A 388 21.13 -5.22 4.42
CA TYR A 388 21.82 -6.29 5.15
C TYR A 388 21.26 -6.35 6.57
N PRO A 389 21.28 -7.52 7.25
CA PRO A 389 20.67 -7.64 8.58
C PRO A 389 21.32 -6.71 9.62
N TRP A 390 22.64 -6.53 9.52
CA TRP A 390 23.42 -5.70 10.44
C TRP A 390 23.07 -4.20 10.35
N LEU A 391 22.44 -3.73 9.27
CA LEU A 391 21.91 -2.35 9.18
C LEU A 391 20.75 -2.10 10.15
N TYR A 392 20.03 -3.16 10.52
CA TYR A 392 18.88 -3.12 11.43
C TYR A 392 19.28 -3.50 12.86
N GLY A 393 20.34 -4.28 13.04
CA GLY A 393 20.82 -4.71 14.35
C GLY A 393 22.07 -3.95 14.80
N SER A 394 23.22 -4.61 14.71
CA SER A 394 24.49 -4.17 15.30
C SER A 394 24.98 -2.79 14.85
N SER A 395 24.61 -2.33 13.66
CA SER A 395 24.97 -1.00 13.14
C SER A 395 23.77 -0.05 13.00
N ALA A 396 22.62 -0.37 13.59
CA ALA A 396 21.38 0.40 13.46
C ALA A 396 21.57 1.91 13.68
N SER A 397 22.32 2.31 14.71
CA SER A 397 22.62 3.72 15.06
C SER A 397 23.37 4.49 13.98
N SER A 398 23.99 3.80 13.01
CA SER A 398 24.63 4.44 11.85
C SER A 398 23.77 4.38 10.59
N PHE A 399 22.78 3.49 10.56
CA PHE A 399 21.93 3.20 9.40
C PHE A 399 20.46 3.46 9.69
N VAL A 400 19.66 2.41 9.87
CA VAL A 400 18.19 2.48 9.96
C VAL A 400 17.74 3.38 11.12
N ASN A 401 18.45 3.36 12.24
CA ASN A 401 18.17 4.23 13.38
C ASN A 401 18.75 5.65 13.23
N ASN A 402 19.47 5.99 12.15
CA ASN A 402 20.11 7.31 11.98
C ASN A 402 19.34 8.27 11.06
N VAL A 403 18.22 7.80 10.49
CA VAL A 403 17.31 8.59 9.65
C VAL A 403 16.00 8.85 10.38
N ASN A 404 15.20 9.83 9.97
CA ASN A 404 13.88 10.08 10.56
C ASN A 404 12.81 9.12 10.02
N ILE A 405 12.90 8.79 8.72
CA ILE A 405 12.03 7.80 8.07
C ILE A 405 12.91 6.73 7.43
N ALA A 406 12.59 5.47 7.69
CA ALA A 406 13.16 4.34 6.96
C ALA A 406 12.07 3.65 6.11
N LEU A 407 12.37 3.39 4.84
CA LEU A 407 11.62 2.48 3.97
C LEU A 407 12.46 1.22 3.74
N THR A 408 11.88 0.07 4.03
CA THR A 408 12.45 -1.25 3.71
C THR A 408 11.58 -1.92 2.65
N GLU A 409 12.19 -2.26 1.51
CA GLU A 409 11.56 -3.01 0.42
C GLU A 409 12.11 -4.44 0.43
N SER A 410 11.27 -5.42 0.81
CA SER A 410 11.72 -6.79 0.98
C SER A 410 10.61 -7.84 0.94
N HIS A 411 11.02 -9.11 1.02
CA HIS A 411 10.12 -10.23 1.32
C HIS A 411 9.95 -10.40 2.82
N GLY A 412 8.81 -10.92 3.26
CA GLY A 412 8.54 -11.10 4.67
C GLY A 412 7.61 -12.26 5.00
N VAL A 413 7.60 -12.57 6.29
CA VAL A 413 6.66 -13.44 6.99
C VAL A 413 6.36 -12.78 8.35
N PRO A 414 5.41 -13.30 9.15
CA PRO A 414 5.14 -12.77 10.49
C PRO A 414 6.43 -12.51 11.30
N HIS A 415 6.64 -11.24 11.67
CA HIS A 415 7.78 -10.76 12.47
C HIS A 415 9.18 -11.00 11.87
N GLU A 416 9.32 -11.27 10.58
CA GLU A 416 10.63 -11.45 9.94
C GLU A 416 10.59 -10.95 8.50
N PHE A 417 11.67 -10.32 8.05
CA PHE A 417 11.87 -9.98 6.64
C PHE A 417 13.26 -10.35 6.14
N SER A 418 13.36 -10.74 4.88
CA SER A 418 14.63 -11.06 4.24
C SER A 418 15.36 -9.79 3.80
N THR A 419 16.68 -9.83 3.79
CA THR A 419 17.53 -8.82 3.14
C THR A 419 18.27 -9.37 1.92
N TRP A 420 18.02 -10.64 1.57
CA TRP A 420 18.70 -11.39 0.53
C TRP A 420 17.76 -12.39 -0.13
N LYS A 421 17.51 -12.19 -1.43
CA LYS A 421 16.65 -13.05 -2.25
C LYS A 421 15.24 -13.19 -1.67
N ASN A 422 14.44 -14.01 -2.34
CA ASN A 422 13.07 -14.30 -1.96
C ASN A 422 12.92 -15.34 -0.85
N PHE A 423 13.93 -15.43 0.04
CA PHE A 423 14.05 -16.52 0.99
C PHE A 423 14.10 -16.01 2.43
N VAL A 424 13.09 -16.39 3.21
CA VAL A 424 12.96 -16.11 4.65
C VAL A 424 13.32 -17.39 5.42
N GLY A 425 14.05 -17.29 6.54
CA GLY A 425 14.53 -18.45 7.32
C GLY A 425 16.00 -18.88 7.13
N ILE A 426 16.84 -18.08 6.46
CA ILE A 426 18.31 -18.27 6.30
C ILE A 426 19.10 -17.13 6.99
N PRO A 427 20.46 -17.13 7.02
CA PRO A 427 21.25 -16.18 7.82
C PRO A 427 21.04 -14.69 7.50
N ASP A 428 20.49 -14.35 6.33
CA ASP A 428 20.33 -12.96 5.85
C ASP A 428 18.89 -12.43 6.02
N ALA A 429 18.24 -12.79 7.13
CA ALA A 429 16.95 -12.24 7.54
C ALA A 429 17.09 -11.34 8.77
N VAL A 430 16.09 -10.50 8.99
CA VAL A 430 15.92 -9.67 10.20
C VAL A 430 14.68 -10.14 10.93
N ARG A 431 14.89 -10.70 12.12
CA ARG A 431 13.84 -11.15 13.02
C ARG A 431 13.49 -10.07 14.04
N ILE A 432 12.21 -9.81 14.18
CA ILE A 432 11.65 -8.82 15.10
C ILE A 432 11.19 -9.55 16.36
N PRO A 433 11.69 -9.22 17.56
CA PRO A 433 12.70 -8.19 17.85
C PRO A 433 14.14 -8.72 17.91
N SER A 434 14.38 -10.02 17.74
CA SER A 434 15.63 -10.66 18.19
C SER A 434 16.90 -10.13 17.54
N ASP A 435 16.81 -9.62 16.31
CA ASP A 435 17.96 -9.12 15.56
C ASP A 435 18.08 -7.59 15.65
N LEU A 436 17.17 -6.93 16.37
CA LEU A 436 17.10 -5.48 16.53
C LEU A 436 17.85 -5.00 17.78
N PRO A 437 18.18 -3.70 17.90
CA PRO A 437 18.91 -3.17 19.05
C PRO A 437 18.07 -3.34 20.32
N ALA A 438 18.73 -3.74 21.41
CA ALA A 438 18.07 -3.99 22.68
C ALA A 438 17.44 -2.73 23.28
N GLU A 439 17.98 -1.55 22.96
CA GLU A 439 17.47 -0.23 23.33
C GLU A 439 16.32 0.27 22.45
N GLY A 440 15.96 -0.49 21.42
CA GLY A 440 14.97 -0.12 20.43
C GLY A 440 15.44 0.93 19.43
N TYR A 441 14.49 1.41 18.64
CA TYR A 441 14.69 2.47 17.65
C TYR A 441 14.14 3.82 18.14
N GLY A 442 14.66 4.90 17.56
CA GLY A 442 14.42 6.26 17.99
C GLY A 442 15.59 6.82 18.80
N PRO A 443 15.47 8.06 19.30
CA PRO A 443 16.57 8.73 20.01
C PRO A 443 17.04 8.00 21.27
N GLY A 444 16.13 7.33 21.98
CA GLY A 444 16.43 6.58 23.20
C GLY A 444 17.05 7.45 24.28
N LYS A 445 17.58 6.81 25.33
CA LYS A 445 18.22 7.53 26.46
C LYS A 445 19.58 8.15 26.10
N ASN A 446 20.28 7.56 25.13
CA ASN A 446 21.62 7.96 24.74
C ASN A 446 21.65 8.95 23.55
N ASN A 447 20.49 9.30 22.97
CA ASN A 447 20.35 10.15 21.78
C ASN A 447 21.19 9.65 20.58
N LEU A 448 21.34 8.34 20.43
CA LEU A 448 22.14 7.70 19.37
C LEU A 448 21.31 7.32 18.13
N GLY A 449 19.99 7.48 18.20
CA GLY A 449 19.08 7.27 17.07
C GLY A 449 18.21 8.49 16.74
N HIS A 450 17.48 8.40 15.64
CA HIS A 450 16.65 9.45 15.07
C HIS A 450 15.38 8.91 14.39
N LEU A 451 15.21 7.58 14.34
CA LEU A 451 14.10 6.95 13.63
C LEU A 451 12.78 7.25 14.32
N ALA A 452 11.91 7.94 13.60
CA ALA A 452 10.55 8.23 14.05
C ALA A 452 9.57 7.26 13.38
N TYR A 453 9.77 6.97 12.09
CA TYR A 453 8.85 6.15 11.29
C TYR A 453 9.59 5.07 10.52
N TRP A 454 9.11 3.83 10.62
CA TRP A 454 9.63 2.72 9.83
C TRP A 454 8.54 2.08 9.00
N ILE A 455 8.68 2.16 7.68
CA ILE A 455 7.79 1.53 6.70
C ILE A 455 8.48 0.26 6.21
N ILE A 456 7.88 -0.88 6.52
CA ILE A 456 8.33 -2.21 6.08
C ILE A 456 7.38 -2.67 4.97
N ASN A 457 7.74 -2.36 3.72
CA ASN A 457 7.01 -2.81 2.54
C ASN A 457 7.38 -4.26 2.21
N ALA A 458 6.93 -5.17 3.07
CA ALA A 458 7.18 -6.60 2.96
C ALA A 458 5.97 -7.43 3.38
N CYS A 459 5.85 -8.64 2.82
CA CYS A 459 4.74 -9.55 3.09
C CYS A 459 4.56 -9.83 4.60
N GLN A 460 3.37 -9.58 5.14
CA GLN A 460 2.90 -10.14 6.42
C GLN A 460 3.75 -9.85 7.67
N VAL A 461 4.67 -8.89 7.63
CA VAL A 461 5.62 -8.63 8.74
C VAL A 461 4.91 -8.15 10.00
N ILE A 462 3.76 -7.49 9.86
CA ILE A 462 2.96 -6.97 10.98
C ILE A 462 1.65 -7.77 11.06
N PRO A 463 1.70 -9.01 11.57
CA PRO A 463 0.50 -9.82 11.77
C PRO A 463 -0.38 -9.19 12.86
N ALA A 464 -1.68 -9.42 12.75
CA ALA A 464 -2.66 -9.04 13.74
C ALA A 464 -3.08 -10.24 14.59
N ARG A 465 -3.83 -9.99 15.68
CA ARG A 465 -4.37 -11.04 16.56
C ARG A 465 -5.04 -12.17 15.79
N ILE A 466 -5.85 -11.84 14.79
CA ILE A 466 -6.62 -12.79 13.99
C ILE A 466 -5.74 -13.76 13.16
N ASP A 467 -4.47 -13.42 12.95
CA ASP A 467 -3.53 -14.28 12.22
C ASP A 467 -2.94 -15.40 13.09
N PHE A 468 -3.29 -15.42 14.40
CA PHE A 468 -2.86 -16.42 15.37
C PHE A 468 -4.04 -17.22 15.97
N PRO A 469 -4.97 -17.78 15.17
CA PRO A 469 -6.21 -18.37 15.69
C PRO A 469 -5.98 -19.58 16.62
N SER A 470 -4.84 -20.26 16.48
CA SER A 470 -4.45 -21.41 17.30
C SER A 470 -3.66 -21.04 18.55
N SER A 471 -3.26 -19.77 18.69
CA SER A 471 -2.47 -19.30 19.81
C SER A 471 -3.34 -19.13 21.06
N PRO A 472 -2.89 -19.54 22.26
CA PRO A 472 -3.59 -19.23 23.50
C PRO A 472 -3.49 -17.75 23.88
N THR A 473 -2.56 -17.00 23.27
CA THR A 473 -2.29 -15.59 23.55
C THR A 473 -2.10 -14.79 22.25
N PRO A 474 -3.10 -14.79 21.35
CA PRO A 474 -2.94 -14.27 19.99
C PRO A 474 -2.65 -12.76 19.96
N LEU A 475 -3.20 -12.00 20.91
CA LEU A 475 -2.92 -10.56 21.03
C LEU A 475 -1.46 -10.30 21.42
N ARG A 476 -0.91 -11.12 22.31
CA ARG A 476 0.48 -11.02 22.74
C ARG A 476 1.44 -11.38 21.62
N GLU A 477 1.14 -12.44 20.88
CA GLU A 477 1.95 -12.83 19.73
C GLU A 477 2.02 -11.69 18.69
N ALA A 478 0.92 -10.96 18.48
CA ALA A 478 0.89 -9.80 17.60
C ALA A 478 1.66 -8.57 18.13
N PHE A 479 1.68 -8.30 19.44
CA PHE A 479 2.26 -7.07 20.03
C PHE A 479 3.65 -7.24 20.66
N ASP A 480 3.94 -8.37 21.31
CA ASP A 480 5.14 -8.59 22.12
C ASP A 480 6.45 -8.35 21.34
N PRO A 481 6.56 -8.75 20.05
CA PRO A 481 7.73 -8.42 19.24
C PRO A 481 8.00 -6.93 19.04
N TRP A 482 6.98 -6.08 19.16
CA TRP A 482 7.10 -4.66 18.86
C TRP A 482 7.45 -3.79 20.06
N TRP A 483 7.20 -4.25 21.28
CA TRP A 483 7.57 -3.48 22.49
C TRP A 483 9.05 -3.10 22.52
N PRO A 484 10.01 -4.01 22.27
CA PRO A 484 11.43 -3.64 22.21
C PRO A 484 11.74 -2.63 21.12
N VAL A 485 11.06 -2.71 19.96
CA VAL A 485 11.27 -1.81 18.82
C VAL A 485 10.99 -0.36 19.20
N PHE A 486 9.95 -0.12 19.98
CA PHE A 486 9.54 1.23 20.38
C PHE A 486 10.28 1.78 21.61
N GLN A 487 11.15 1.02 22.29
CA GLN A 487 11.83 1.47 23.52
C GLN A 487 12.64 2.75 23.35
N GLY A 488 13.17 3.01 22.15
CA GLY A 488 13.92 4.22 21.85
C GLY A 488 13.04 5.44 21.51
N GLY A 489 11.71 5.32 21.55
CA GLY A 489 10.79 6.44 21.34
C GLY A 489 10.39 6.70 19.88
N MET A 490 10.25 5.64 19.07
CA MET A 490 9.63 5.71 17.74
C MET A 490 8.16 6.15 17.78
N HIS A 491 7.69 6.78 16.70
CA HIS A 491 6.30 7.22 16.55
C HIS A 491 5.41 6.16 15.90
N ALA A 492 5.88 5.45 14.87
CA ALA A 492 5.09 4.37 14.25
C ALA A 492 5.95 3.39 13.45
N VAL A 493 5.46 2.15 13.38
CA VAL A 493 5.89 1.13 12.40
C VAL A 493 4.69 0.80 11.52
N LEU A 494 4.93 0.70 10.22
CA LEU A 494 3.93 0.52 9.19
C LEU A 494 4.34 -0.63 8.30
N GLY A 495 3.40 -1.44 7.84
CA GLY A 495 3.69 -2.57 6.99
C GLY A 495 2.43 -3.33 6.61
N TRP A 496 2.62 -4.58 6.23
CA TRP A 496 1.52 -5.43 5.78
C TRP A 496 1.20 -6.53 6.77
N ARG A 497 -0.10 -6.73 7.00
CA ARG A 497 -0.67 -7.91 7.66
C ARG A 497 -0.74 -9.08 6.68
N THR A 498 -1.14 -8.83 5.43
CA THR A 498 -1.23 -9.84 4.37
C THR A 498 -0.16 -9.64 3.30
N LYS A 499 -0.14 -10.44 2.25
CA LYS A 499 0.79 -10.23 1.13
C LYS A 499 0.37 -8.99 0.32
N PRO A 500 1.30 -8.06 -0.01
CA PRO A 500 1.08 -7.06 -1.04
C PRO A 500 1.36 -7.61 -2.45
N PHE A 501 0.91 -6.89 -3.46
CA PHE A 501 1.41 -7.00 -4.83
C PHE A 501 2.58 -6.03 -5.01
N PHE A 502 3.64 -6.52 -5.63
CA PHE A 502 4.85 -5.73 -5.88
C PHE A 502 4.62 -4.55 -6.82
N ALA A 503 3.62 -4.67 -7.69
CA ALA A 503 3.20 -3.62 -8.61
C ALA A 503 2.17 -2.65 -7.99
N ASP A 504 1.92 -2.72 -6.68
CA ASP A 504 1.13 -1.70 -6.00
C ASP A 504 1.89 -0.36 -5.95
N ASN A 505 1.19 0.73 -5.64
CA ASN A 505 1.78 2.05 -5.47
C ASN A 505 1.64 2.55 -4.04
N VAL A 506 1.61 1.66 -3.05
CA VAL A 506 1.21 2.03 -1.69
C VAL A 506 2.29 2.84 -0.99
N ALA A 507 3.55 2.41 -1.07
CA ALA A 507 4.67 3.21 -0.60
C ALA A 507 4.72 4.58 -1.31
N VAL A 508 4.62 4.57 -2.65
CA VAL A 508 4.63 5.78 -3.49
C VAL A 508 3.52 6.77 -3.09
N ASN A 509 2.29 6.28 -2.94
CA ASN A 509 1.13 7.09 -2.54
C ASN A 509 1.21 7.55 -1.08
N THR A 510 1.83 6.75 -0.20
CA THR A 510 2.11 7.16 1.18
C THR A 510 3.07 8.35 1.20
N ALA A 511 4.19 8.26 0.48
CA ALA A 511 5.15 9.37 0.34
C ALA A 511 4.48 10.65 -0.16
N LYS A 512 3.66 10.53 -1.22
CA LYS A 512 2.92 11.67 -1.78
C LYS A 512 2.04 12.38 -0.74
N ARG A 513 1.43 11.61 0.17
CA ARG A 513 0.53 12.14 1.20
C ARG A 513 1.28 12.81 2.34
N ILE A 514 2.41 12.25 2.78
CA ILE A 514 3.22 12.83 3.85
C ILE A 514 4.12 13.98 3.38
N ALA A 515 4.30 14.13 2.06
CA ALA A 515 5.09 15.21 1.46
C ALA A 515 4.28 16.40 0.95
N GLY A 516 2.95 16.26 0.86
CA GLY A 516 2.07 17.31 0.35
C GLY A 516 2.12 18.59 1.17
N ASP A 517 1.55 19.68 0.63
CA ASP A 517 1.56 21.00 1.28
C ASP A 517 0.97 20.96 2.71
N ASN A 518 0.04 20.04 2.95
CA ASN A 518 -0.56 19.78 4.26
C ASN A 518 -0.44 18.28 4.54
N PRO A 519 0.65 17.84 5.16
CA PRO A 519 0.99 16.43 5.28
C PRO A 519 0.02 15.71 6.20
N ALA A 520 -0.46 14.56 5.76
CA ALA A 520 -1.26 13.64 6.58
C ALA A 520 -0.40 12.99 7.67
N GLY A 521 -1.05 12.50 8.73
CA GLY A 521 -0.39 11.62 9.70
C GLY A 521 0.19 10.37 9.01
N VAL A 522 1.38 9.94 9.41
CA VAL A 522 2.13 8.90 8.66
C VAL A 522 1.38 7.56 8.66
N ALA A 523 0.83 7.15 9.81
CA ALA A 523 0.01 5.94 9.93
C ALA A 523 -1.25 5.99 9.05
N SER A 524 -1.99 7.09 9.11
CA SER A 524 -3.19 7.33 8.30
C SER A 524 -2.87 7.37 6.79
N ALA A 525 -1.73 7.94 6.39
CA ALA A 525 -1.31 7.98 5.00
C ALA A 525 -1.08 6.57 4.41
N TRP A 526 -0.45 5.67 5.18
CA TRP A 526 -0.23 4.28 4.78
C TRP A 526 -1.53 3.48 4.71
N LEU A 527 -2.36 3.55 5.75
CA LEU A 527 -3.66 2.88 5.77
C LEU A 527 -4.53 3.34 4.60
N ASP A 528 -4.53 4.63 4.29
CA ASP A 528 -5.29 5.18 3.17
C ASP A 528 -4.75 4.71 1.82
N ALA A 529 -3.42 4.78 1.64
CA ALA A 529 -2.77 4.40 0.39
C ALA A 529 -3.03 2.92 0.07
N ALA A 530 -2.89 2.04 1.07
CA ALA A 530 -3.16 0.61 0.92
C ALA A 530 -4.62 0.32 0.57
N HIS A 531 -5.56 0.94 1.27
CA HIS A 531 -6.99 0.72 1.05
C HIS A 531 -7.47 1.21 -0.33
N ASN A 532 -6.91 2.33 -0.78
CA ASN A 532 -7.34 2.97 -2.02
C ASN A 532 -6.52 2.56 -3.25
N ASP A 533 -5.56 1.65 -3.11
CA ASP A 533 -4.80 1.19 -4.26
C ASP A 533 -5.71 0.35 -5.18
N PRO A 534 -5.80 0.70 -6.47
CA PRO A 534 -6.63 -0.03 -7.43
C PRO A 534 -6.34 -1.52 -7.52
N VAL A 535 -5.10 -1.97 -7.23
CA VAL A 535 -4.76 -3.39 -7.31
C VAL A 535 -5.48 -4.22 -6.23
N TYR A 536 -5.92 -3.60 -5.14
CA TYR A 536 -6.65 -4.26 -4.04
C TYR A 536 -8.16 -4.00 -4.07
N ALA A 537 -8.65 -3.27 -5.09
CA ALA A 537 -10.08 -3.03 -5.26
C ALA A 537 -10.85 -4.34 -5.45
N ASN A 538 -12.12 -4.36 -5.04
CA ASN A 538 -13.07 -5.47 -5.21
C ASN A 538 -12.72 -6.79 -4.49
N LYS A 539 -12.11 -6.71 -3.30
CA LYS A 539 -11.88 -7.89 -2.44
C LYS A 539 -11.28 -9.07 -3.21
N MET A 540 -10.13 -8.89 -3.86
CA MET A 540 -9.41 -10.00 -4.45
C MET A 540 -9.02 -11.02 -3.38
N THR A 541 -9.87 -12.01 -3.18
CA THR A 541 -9.52 -13.30 -2.60
C THR A 541 -9.24 -14.24 -3.76
N TYR A 542 -7.98 -14.63 -3.92
CA TYR A 542 -7.60 -15.65 -4.89
C TYR A 542 -7.40 -16.97 -4.14
N GLY A 543 -8.38 -17.87 -4.29
CA GLY A 543 -8.53 -19.00 -3.38
C GLY A 543 -8.86 -18.50 -1.96
N GLU A 544 -8.15 -19.03 -0.96
CA GLU A 544 -8.34 -18.70 0.46
C GLU A 544 -7.53 -17.47 0.93
N LYS A 545 -6.73 -16.84 0.07
CA LYS A 545 -5.78 -15.79 0.47
C LYS A 545 -6.34 -14.38 0.23
N THR A 546 -6.29 -13.55 1.26
CA THR A 546 -6.54 -12.10 1.17
C THR A 546 -5.24 -11.32 0.92
N TYR A 547 -5.27 -10.32 0.05
CA TYR A 547 -4.11 -9.47 -0.30
C TYR A 547 -4.30 -8.02 0.13
N GLY A 548 -3.19 -7.29 0.30
CA GLY A 548 -3.21 -5.84 0.49
C GLY A 548 -3.91 -5.35 1.75
N ARG A 549 -3.67 -5.99 2.91
CA ARG A 549 -4.13 -5.51 4.21
C ARG A 549 -2.98 -4.86 4.94
N ALA A 550 -2.97 -3.53 4.95
CA ALA A 550 -2.02 -2.76 5.73
C ALA A 550 -2.30 -2.90 7.22
N ALA A 551 -1.22 -2.81 8.00
CA ALA A 551 -1.24 -2.69 9.44
C ALA A 551 -0.25 -1.62 9.89
N VAL A 552 -0.56 -0.98 11.02
CA VAL A 552 0.28 0.01 11.67
C VAL A 552 0.30 -0.26 13.17
N ILE A 553 1.43 -0.01 13.81
CA ILE A 553 1.58 0.00 15.26
C ILE A 553 2.17 1.35 15.66
N TYR A 554 1.65 1.95 16.72
CA TYR A 554 2.14 3.22 17.24
C TYR A 554 1.86 3.36 18.74
N PRO A 555 2.62 4.19 19.50
CA PRO A 555 2.30 4.48 20.89
C PRO A 555 0.97 5.22 21.02
N CYS A 556 0.26 4.99 22.13
CA CYS A 556 -1.04 5.60 22.33
C CYS A 556 -0.98 7.14 22.28
N GLY A 557 -1.93 7.74 21.55
CA GLY A 557 -1.98 9.19 21.30
C GLY A 557 -1.07 9.70 20.17
N ARG A 558 -0.37 8.80 19.46
CA ARG A 558 0.63 9.17 18.42
C ARG A 558 0.26 8.77 16.99
N GLY A 559 -0.88 8.10 16.78
CA GLY A 559 -1.31 7.67 15.45
C GLY A 559 -1.46 8.80 14.43
N SER A 560 -1.74 10.01 14.91
CA SER A 560 -1.92 11.22 14.12
C SER A 560 -0.64 11.98 13.83
N ASP A 561 0.51 11.47 14.29
CA ASP A 561 1.76 12.17 14.14
C ASP A 561 2.15 12.28 12.66
N LYS A 562 2.55 13.49 12.27
CA LYS A 562 3.00 13.82 10.93
C LYS A 562 4.50 13.60 10.86
N VAL A 563 5.01 13.53 9.65
CA VAL A 563 6.43 13.30 9.38
C VAL A 563 7.39 14.34 10.00
N THR A 564 6.86 15.49 10.42
CA THR A 564 7.59 16.54 11.15
C THR A 564 7.76 16.28 12.64
N GLN A 565 6.94 15.40 13.23
CA GLN A 565 7.12 14.93 14.60
C GLN A 565 8.20 13.84 14.60
N VAL A 566 9.35 14.19 15.16
CA VAL A 566 10.56 13.34 15.25
C VAL A 566 11.20 13.44 16.63
N GLU A 567 10.46 13.99 17.59
CA GLU A 567 10.92 14.12 18.97
C GLU A 567 11.06 12.74 19.65
N ASN A 568 11.84 12.70 20.72
CA ASN A 568 11.96 11.47 21.51
C ASN A 568 10.68 11.27 22.35
N LEU A 569 9.94 10.19 22.09
CA LEU A 569 8.76 9.83 22.87
C LEU A 569 9.07 9.14 24.20
N GLY A 570 10.30 8.66 24.38
CA GLY A 570 10.67 7.76 25.48
C GLY A 570 10.08 6.36 25.32
N GLU A 571 10.22 5.54 26.35
CA GLU A 571 9.65 4.20 26.38
C GLU A 571 8.11 4.27 26.35
N PRO A 572 7.43 3.54 25.46
CA PRO A 572 5.97 3.56 25.40
C PRO A 572 5.39 2.85 26.62
N THR A 573 4.28 3.35 27.13
CA THR A 573 3.48 2.65 28.16
C THR A 573 2.27 1.94 27.57
N CYS A 574 2.01 2.14 26.28
CA CYS A 574 0.81 1.71 25.59
C CYS A 574 1.08 1.70 24.08
N LEU A 575 0.71 0.63 23.40
CA LEU A 575 0.75 0.48 21.95
C LEU A 575 -0.65 0.27 21.39
N VAL A 576 -0.92 0.85 20.23
CA VAL A 576 -2.13 0.62 19.43
C VAL A 576 -1.70 -0.06 18.14
N MET A 577 -2.48 -1.06 17.73
CA MET A 577 -2.40 -1.63 16.39
C MET A 577 -3.70 -1.33 15.66
N GLN A 578 -3.61 -0.84 14.42
CA GLN A 578 -4.75 -0.71 13.52
C GLN A 578 -4.44 -1.37 12.17
N TYR A 579 -5.41 -2.06 11.59
CA TYR A 579 -5.23 -2.82 10.37
C TYR A 579 -6.55 -2.99 9.60
N TRP A 580 -6.44 -3.21 8.29
CA TRP A 580 -7.59 -3.55 7.46
C TRP A 580 -7.94 -5.04 7.56
N ASN A 581 -9.23 -5.36 7.73
CA ASN A 581 -9.76 -6.72 7.74
C ASN A 581 -10.96 -6.90 6.81
N ASN A 582 -11.06 -8.02 6.09
CA ASN A 582 -12.11 -8.23 5.07
C ASN A 582 -13.06 -9.39 5.35
N ASP A 583 -13.00 -9.97 6.55
CA ASP A 583 -13.81 -11.10 6.98
C ASP A 583 -15.31 -10.77 7.12
#